data_AF-A0A0B1SE99-F1
#
_entry.id   AF-A0A0B1SE99-F1
#
_cell.length_a   1.000
_cell.length_b   1.000
_cell.length_c   1.000
_cell.angle_alpha   90.00
_cell.angle_beta   90.00
_cell.angle_gamma   90.00
#
_symmetry.space_group_name_H-M   'P 1'
#
loop_
_entity.id
_entity.type
_entity.pdbx_description
1 polymer ?
#
loop_
_entity_poly.entity_id
_entity_poly.type
_entity_poly.pdbx_seq_one_letter_code
_entity_poly.pdbx_strand_id
1 'polypeptide(L)'
;MGWLKMDAIGFDLLMEGWIPSSVGLSSSSSIVCAAVLATLALYTGQSNEGMLRRVTVMEDLADLCVRAEQYVGGVGEKLVHLTQILARDDMGVRFDCFPLSSHLVNLPPMAVFDVLHIGEEPHKTHCTKDLRIVEGRIAGKLLLKNAGKTCIYSRLRDVQEALGKRLEEMIALSEDLPETATLEELEKSLGEDQLKECLSKEINHGTLLLTL
;
A
#
# COMPACT_ATOMS: atom_id res chain seq x y z
N MET A 1 -23.70 -11.36 -14.49
CA MET A 1 -22.73 -11.80 -13.48
C MET A 1 -23.30 -13.05 -12.83
N GLY A 2 -22.90 -14.25 -13.29
CA GLY A 2 -23.37 -15.49 -12.70
C GLY A 2 -22.61 -15.74 -11.40
N TRP A 3 -23.29 -15.74 -10.26
CA TRP A 3 -22.72 -16.20 -9.01
C TRP A 3 -22.39 -17.69 -9.18
N LEU A 4 -21.14 -18.08 -8.91
CA LEU A 4 -20.76 -19.48 -8.79
C LEU A 4 -21.67 -20.11 -7.72
N LYS A 5 -22.59 -20.98 -8.15
CA LYS A 5 -23.34 -21.87 -7.24
C LYS A 5 -22.36 -22.95 -6.77
N MET A 6 -21.48 -22.59 -5.85
CA MET A 6 -20.76 -23.56 -5.03
C MET A 6 -21.42 -23.56 -3.66
N ASP A 7 -21.75 -24.75 -3.18
CA ASP A 7 -22.28 -24.88 -1.82
C ASP A 7 -21.18 -24.51 -0.81
N ALA A 8 -21.59 -23.82 0.25
CA ALA A 8 -20.70 -23.48 1.34
C ALA A 8 -20.28 -24.77 2.08
N ILE A 9 -18.97 -24.96 2.27
CA ILE A 9 -18.45 -26.05 3.09
C ILE A 9 -18.44 -25.57 4.55
N GLY A 10 -19.15 -26.27 5.43
CA GLY A 10 -19.07 -26.03 6.88
C GLY A 10 -17.80 -26.62 7.46
N PHE A 11 -17.16 -25.90 8.38
CA PHE A 11 -15.97 -26.35 9.10
C PHE A 11 -15.86 -25.64 10.46
N ASP A 12 -15.17 -26.26 11.40
CA ASP A 12 -14.79 -25.65 12.67
C ASP A 12 -13.38 -25.06 12.56
N LEU A 13 -13.20 -23.83 13.03
CA LEU A 13 -11.92 -23.13 13.00
C LEU A 13 -11.56 -22.62 14.40
N LEU A 14 -10.37 -22.99 14.87
CA LEU A 14 -9.75 -22.35 16.02
C LEU A 14 -8.67 -21.39 15.50
N MET A 15 -8.74 -20.13 15.93
CA MET A 15 -7.78 -19.10 15.54
C MET A 15 -6.98 -18.65 16.75
N GLU A 16 -5.66 -18.62 16.60
CA GLU A 16 -4.72 -18.13 17.61
C GLU A 16 -3.73 -17.19 16.91
N GLY A 17 -3.38 -16.07 17.56
CA GLY A 17 -2.51 -15.07 16.99
C GLY A 17 -1.76 -14.29 18.08
N TRP A 18 -0.49 -14.01 17.81
CA TRP A 18 0.43 -13.37 18.75
C TRP A 18 0.92 -12.00 18.26
N ILE A 19 0.53 -11.59 17.06
CA ILE A 19 0.88 -10.30 16.48
C ILE A 19 0.08 -9.21 17.21
N PRO A 20 0.72 -8.25 17.87
CA PRO A 20 0.00 -7.18 18.56
C PRO A 20 -0.88 -6.39 17.58
N SER A 21 -2.09 -6.06 18.03
CA SER A 21 -3.07 -5.37 17.19
C SER A 21 -2.78 -3.88 17.09
N SER A 22 -3.02 -3.30 15.90
CA SER A 22 -2.98 -1.86 15.67
C SER A 22 -1.61 -1.18 15.86
N VAL A 23 -0.51 -1.93 15.77
CA VAL A 23 0.86 -1.38 15.95
C VAL A 23 1.70 -1.33 14.67
N GLY A 24 1.05 -1.43 13.50
CA GLY A 24 1.75 -1.42 12.20
C GLY A 24 2.40 -2.76 11.81
N LEU A 25 2.09 -3.85 12.52
CA LEU A 25 2.60 -5.21 12.24
C LEU A 25 1.62 -6.08 11.44
N SER A 26 0.60 -5.48 10.82
CA SER A 26 -0.30 -6.14 9.87
C SER A 26 -1.09 -7.35 10.40
N SER A 27 -1.45 -7.36 11.69
CA SER A 27 -2.22 -8.45 12.31
C SER A 27 -3.56 -8.75 11.61
N SER A 28 -4.28 -7.72 11.15
CA SER A 28 -5.53 -7.88 10.38
C SER A 28 -5.29 -8.63 9.08
N SER A 29 -4.29 -8.20 8.31
CA SER A 29 -3.93 -8.82 7.04
C SER A 29 -3.44 -10.26 7.22
N SER A 30 -2.84 -10.60 8.37
CA SER A 30 -2.48 -12.00 8.70
C SER A 30 -3.69 -12.90 8.91
N ILE A 31 -4.72 -12.39 9.59
CA ILE A 31 -5.99 -13.11 9.73
C ILE A 31 -6.63 -13.33 8.34
N VAL A 32 -6.60 -12.32 7.47
CA VAL A 32 -7.11 -12.42 6.10
C VAL A 32 -6.35 -13.49 5.31
N CYS A 33 -5.01 -13.45 5.31
CA CYS A 33 -4.19 -14.44 4.62
C CYS A 33 -4.45 -15.87 5.14
N ALA A 34 -4.55 -16.05 6.46
CA ALA A 34 -4.86 -17.33 7.07
C ALA A 34 -6.24 -17.85 6.66
N ALA A 35 -7.27 -16.99 6.69
CA ALA A 35 -8.64 -17.35 6.30
C ALA A 35 -8.75 -17.72 4.81
N VAL A 36 -8.08 -16.97 3.94
CA VAL A 36 -8.03 -17.25 2.50
C VAL A 36 -7.34 -18.60 2.24
N LEU A 37 -6.19 -18.85 2.87
CA LEU A 37 -5.47 -20.11 2.73
C LEU A 37 -6.26 -21.31 3.29
N ALA A 38 -6.88 -21.17 4.46
CA ALA A 38 -7.72 -22.22 5.05
C ALA A 38 -8.91 -22.56 4.14
N THR A 39 -9.60 -21.54 3.63
CA THR A 39 -10.70 -21.71 2.67
C THR A 39 -10.22 -22.42 1.41
N LEU A 40 -9.08 -21.98 0.85
CA LEU A 40 -8.51 -22.58 -0.35
C LEU A 40 -8.14 -24.05 -0.14
N ALA A 41 -7.54 -24.38 1.00
CA ALA A 41 -7.20 -25.76 1.36
C ALA A 41 -8.45 -26.65 1.49
N LEU A 42 -9.51 -26.15 2.12
CA LEU A 42 -10.78 -26.87 2.27
C LEU A 42 -11.46 -27.16 0.93
N TYR A 43 -11.52 -26.17 0.04
CA TYR A 43 -12.17 -26.33 -1.27
C TYR A 43 -11.36 -27.16 -2.26
N THR A 44 -10.03 -27.17 -2.14
CA THR A 44 -9.15 -27.93 -3.05
C THR A 44 -8.79 -29.32 -2.52
N GLY A 45 -8.98 -29.56 -1.22
CA GLY A 45 -8.50 -30.77 -0.54
C GLY A 45 -6.98 -30.88 -0.51
N GLN A 46 -6.24 -29.80 -0.81
CA GLN A 46 -4.78 -29.78 -0.82
C GLN A 46 -4.25 -29.04 0.40
N SER A 47 -3.57 -29.77 1.27
CA SER A 47 -2.96 -29.25 2.51
C SER A 47 -1.48 -28.89 2.37
N ASN A 48 -0.87 -29.09 1.19
CA ASN A 48 0.60 -29.15 1.05
C ASN A 48 1.21 -27.99 0.27
N GLU A 49 2.51 -27.76 0.52
CA GLU A 49 3.43 -26.89 -0.25
C GLU A 49 3.40 -27.10 -1.78
N GLY A 50 2.93 -28.28 -2.24
CA GLY A 50 2.73 -28.58 -3.66
C GLY A 50 1.71 -27.67 -4.35
N MET A 51 0.75 -27.12 -3.61
CA MET A 51 -0.20 -26.13 -4.15
C MET A 51 0.51 -24.79 -4.39
N LEU A 52 1.32 -24.32 -3.43
CA LEU A 52 2.16 -23.11 -3.52
C LEU A 52 3.22 -23.18 -4.64
N ARG A 53 3.65 -24.37 -5.08
CA ARG A 53 4.60 -24.52 -6.20
C ARG A 53 3.98 -24.50 -7.60
N ARG A 54 2.70 -24.88 -7.74
CA ARG A 54 1.95 -24.75 -9.01
C ARG A 54 1.48 -23.34 -9.28
N VAL A 55 1.68 -22.49 -8.30
CA VAL A 55 1.17 -21.16 -8.21
C VAL A 55 2.19 -20.20 -8.83
N THR A 56 1.98 -19.89 -10.11
CA THR A 56 2.13 -18.53 -10.65
C THR A 56 1.18 -17.52 -9.95
N VAL A 57 0.52 -17.92 -8.86
CA VAL A 57 -0.64 -17.30 -8.20
C VAL A 57 -0.28 -16.65 -6.84
N MET A 58 1.00 -16.44 -6.49
CA MET A 58 1.31 -15.73 -5.21
C MET A 58 0.76 -14.31 -5.24
N GLU A 59 0.88 -13.66 -6.40
CA GLU A 59 0.24 -12.37 -6.66
C GLU A 59 -1.29 -12.49 -6.70
N ASP A 60 -1.84 -13.53 -7.31
CA ASP A 60 -3.29 -13.75 -7.35
C ASP A 60 -3.86 -14.03 -5.95
N LEU A 61 -3.11 -14.71 -5.09
CA LEU A 61 -3.45 -14.99 -3.70
C LEU A 61 -3.40 -13.69 -2.89
N ALA A 62 -2.38 -12.87 -3.10
CA ALA A 62 -2.32 -11.53 -2.51
C ALA A 62 -3.49 -10.66 -3.00
N ASP A 63 -3.82 -10.69 -4.29
CA ASP A 63 -4.96 -9.97 -4.85
C ASP A 63 -6.30 -10.47 -4.30
N LEU A 64 -6.41 -11.78 -4.05
CA LEU A 64 -7.55 -12.35 -3.35
C LEU A 64 -7.64 -11.86 -1.91
N CYS A 65 -6.52 -11.77 -1.20
CA CYS A 65 -6.47 -11.20 0.16
C CYS A 65 -6.87 -9.73 0.16
N VAL A 66 -6.37 -8.92 -0.79
CA VAL A 66 -6.76 -7.50 -0.93
C VAL A 66 -8.27 -7.37 -1.10
N ARG A 67 -8.88 -8.18 -1.98
CA ARG A 67 -10.34 -8.20 -2.17
C ARG A 67 -11.08 -8.68 -0.93
N ALA A 68 -10.54 -9.68 -0.23
CA ALA A 68 -11.13 -10.19 1.01
C ALA A 68 -11.16 -9.12 2.11
N GLU A 69 -10.08 -8.36 2.27
CA GLU A 69 -9.96 -7.29 3.28
C GLU A 69 -10.96 -6.14 3.02
N GLN A 70 -11.33 -5.89 1.75
CA GLN A 70 -12.38 -4.93 1.41
C GLN A 70 -13.76 -5.30 1.96
N TYR A 71 -14.09 -6.61 2.08
CA TYR A 71 -15.37 -7.05 2.63
C TYR A 71 -15.51 -6.76 4.13
N VAL A 72 -14.39 -6.55 4.83
CA VAL A 72 -14.38 -6.19 6.26
C VAL A 72 -14.08 -4.70 6.48
N GLY A 73 -14.18 -3.89 5.42
CA GLY A 73 -13.99 -2.43 5.48
C GLY A 73 -12.53 -1.99 5.55
N GLY A 74 -11.58 -2.88 5.28
CA GLY A 74 -10.15 -2.55 5.21
C GLY A 74 -9.72 -2.17 3.79
N VAL A 75 -8.70 -1.33 3.70
CA VAL A 75 -7.97 -1.06 2.44
C VAL A 75 -6.74 -1.96 2.44
N GLY A 76 -6.89 -3.18 1.92
CA GLY A 76 -5.80 -4.16 1.89
C GLY A 76 -4.63 -3.68 1.03
N GLU A 77 -3.42 -3.68 1.60
CA GLU A 77 -2.20 -3.32 0.88
C GLU A 77 -1.57 -4.58 0.27
N LYS A 78 -1.53 -4.68 -1.06
CA LYS A 78 -1.02 -5.88 -1.77
C LYS A 78 0.36 -6.32 -1.29
N LEU A 79 1.27 -5.35 -1.04
CA LEU A 79 2.63 -5.64 -0.58
C LEU A 79 2.66 -6.26 0.82
N VAL A 80 1.72 -5.89 1.70
CA VAL A 80 1.59 -6.50 3.03
C VAL A 80 1.24 -7.98 2.89
N HIS A 81 0.22 -8.32 2.10
CA HIS A 81 -0.15 -9.72 1.88
C HIS A 81 0.96 -10.51 1.18
N LEU A 82 1.58 -9.92 0.16
CA LEU A 82 2.72 -10.54 -0.54
C LEU A 82 3.88 -10.84 0.41
N THR A 83 4.21 -9.92 1.31
CA THR A 83 5.27 -10.14 2.30
C THR A 83 4.98 -11.40 3.13
N GLN A 84 3.75 -11.56 3.60
CA GLN A 84 3.36 -12.72 4.42
C GLN A 84 3.34 -14.03 3.63
N ILE A 85 3.00 -13.98 2.34
CA ILE A 85 2.97 -15.15 1.45
C ILE A 85 4.40 -15.55 1.02
N LEU A 86 5.27 -14.58 0.77
CA LEU A 86 6.60 -14.78 0.21
C LEU A 86 7.70 -14.95 1.27
N ALA A 87 7.44 -14.54 2.52
CA ALA A 87 8.42 -14.60 3.61
C ALA A 87 9.05 -15.99 3.74
N ARG A 88 10.33 -15.99 4.07
CA ARG A 88 11.14 -17.18 4.37
C ARG A 88 11.98 -16.88 5.59
N ASP A 89 12.31 -17.92 6.34
CA ASP A 89 13.18 -17.83 7.51
C ASP A 89 14.50 -17.14 7.14
N ASP A 90 14.96 -16.24 8.02
CA ASP A 90 16.22 -15.49 7.91
C ASP A 90 16.38 -14.57 6.69
N MET A 91 15.28 -14.25 6.00
CA MET A 91 15.28 -13.43 4.77
C MET A 91 14.34 -12.23 4.88
N GLY A 92 14.77 -11.10 4.32
CA GLY A 92 13.89 -10.00 3.95
C GLY A 92 13.25 -10.23 2.58
N VAL A 93 12.14 -9.54 2.31
CA VAL A 93 11.52 -9.49 0.97
C VAL A 93 11.70 -8.08 0.41
N ARG A 94 12.37 -7.96 -0.74
CA ARG A 94 12.46 -6.70 -1.49
C ARG A 94 11.45 -6.72 -2.62
N PHE A 95 10.68 -5.64 -2.74
CA PHE A 95 9.81 -5.40 -3.87
C PHE A 95 10.40 -4.33 -4.77
N ASP A 96 10.53 -4.66 -6.05
CA ASP A 96 10.76 -3.68 -7.10
C ASP A 96 9.38 -3.39 -7.71
N CYS A 97 8.96 -2.12 -7.72
CA CYS A 97 7.64 -1.74 -8.23
C CYS A 97 7.77 -1.21 -9.67
N PHE A 98 6.74 -1.39 -10.49
CA PHE A 98 6.59 -0.87 -11.85
C PHE A 98 7.68 -1.36 -12.85
N PRO A 99 7.66 -2.64 -13.27
CA PRO A 99 6.69 -3.68 -12.93
C PRO A 99 6.92 -4.26 -11.53
N LEU A 100 5.88 -4.83 -10.93
CA LEU A 100 6.02 -5.49 -9.62
C LEU A 100 6.86 -6.76 -9.77
N SER A 101 7.95 -6.84 -9.03
CA SER A 101 8.73 -8.07 -8.83
C SER A 101 9.16 -8.18 -7.38
N SER A 102 9.45 -9.40 -6.94
CA SER A 102 9.86 -9.68 -5.57
C SER A 102 11.15 -10.50 -5.53
N HIS A 103 12.00 -10.19 -4.56
CA HIS A 103 13.30 -10.81 -4.37
C HIS A 103 13.52 -11.10 -2.89
N LEU A 104 13.89 -12.34 -2.57
CA LEU A 104 14.36 -12.67 -1.24
C LEU A 104 15.78 -12.11 -1.06
N VAL A 105 16.01 -11.47 0.08
CA VAL A 105 17.29 -10.82 0.41
C VAL A 105 17.79 -11.38 1.73
N ASN A 106 19.04 -11.85 1.75
CA ASN A 106 19.66 -12.31 2.98
C ASN A 106 19.81 -11.13 3.95
N LEU A 107 19.43 -11.34 5.21
CA LEU A 107 19.76 -10.40 6.27
C LEU A 107 21.25 -10.54 6.64
N PRO A 108 21.94 -9.46 7.04
CA PRO A 108 23.32 -9.58 7.51
C PRO A 108 23.38 -10.50 8.75
N PRO A 109 24.25 -11.53 8.80
CA PRO A 109 24.23 -12.54 9.87
C PRO A 109 24.43 -12.01 11.29
N MET A 110 25.01 -10.82 11.43
CA MET A 110 25.30 -10.17 12.71
C MET A 110 24.32 -9.02 13.03
N ALA A 111 23.36 -8.75 12.15
CA ALA A 111 22.36 -7.71 12.38
C ALA A 111 21.17 -8.29 13.14
N VAL A 112 20.73 -7.56 14.17
CA VAL A 112 19.51 -7.85 14.92
C VAL A 112 18.53 -6.70 14.66
N PHE A 113 17.28 -7.06 14.35
CA PHE A 113 16.20 -6.10 14.13
C PHE A 113 15.20 -6.23 15.29
N ASP A 114 15.31 -5.33 16.27
CA ASP A 114 14.38 -5.28 17.40
C ASP A 114 13.17 -4.41 17.08
N VAL A 115 11.98 -4.93 17.33
CA VAL A 115 10.72 -4.19 17.19
C VAL A 115 10.29 -3.71 18.58
N LEU A 116 10.35 -2.39 18.79
CA LEU A 116 9.97 -1.75 20.04
C LEU A 116 8.63 -1.03 19.87
N HIS A 117 7.62 -1.48 20.61
CA HIS A 117 6.32 -0.80 20.65
C HIS A 117 6.38 0.40 21.60
N ILE A 118 5.94 1.57 21.12
CA ILE A 118 5.97 2.84 21.88
C ILE A 118 4.99 2.88 23.06
N GLY A 119 4.09 1.90 23.18
CA GLY A 119 3.12 1.80 24.28
C GLY A 119 1.86 2.65 24.11
N GLU A 120 1.70 3.31 22.97
CA GLU A 120 0.56 4.16 22.65
C GLU A 120 -0.25 3.54 21.51
N GLU A 121 -1.57 3.52 21.65
CA GLU A 121 -2.44 3.21 20.51
C GLU A 121 -2.37 4.36 19.50
N PRO A 122 -2.19 4.09 18.19
CA PRO A 122 -2.12 5.13 17.19
C PRO A 122 -3.40 5.97 17.24
N HIS A 123 -3.27 7.20 17.73
CA HIS A 123 -4.33 8.17 17.66
C HIS A 123 -4.54 8.46 16.17
N LYS A 124 -5.74 8.18 15.64
CA LYS A 124 -6.15 8.60 14.29
C LYS A 124 -6.35 10.12 14.27
N THR A 125 -5.34 10.89 14.64
CA THR A 125 -5.36 12.35 14.66
C THR A 125 -5.03 12.86 13.27
N HIS A 126 -6.06 13.37 12.59
CA HIS A 126 -6.05 14.32 11.46
C HIS A 126 -5.22 14.03 10.19
N CYS A 127 -4.31 13.07 10.19
CA CYS A 127 -3.43 12.74 9.06
C CYS A 127 -3.67 11.29 8.65
N THR A 128 -4.66 11.06 7.77
CA THR A 128 -4.93 9.74 7.23
C THR A 128 -3.89 9.39 6.16
N LYS A 129 -3.63 8.09 5.93
CA LYS A 129 -2.78 7.63 4.82
C LYS A 129 -3.24 8.23 3.48
N ASP A 130 -4.54 8.40 3.32
CA ASP A 130 -5.17 8.95 2.11
C ASP A 130 -4.79 10.42 1.89
N LEU A 131 -4.62 11.19 2.97
CA LEU A 131 -4.12 12.57 2.89
C LEU A 131 -2.70 12.61 2.34
N ARG A 132 -1.80 11.76 2.83
CA ARG A 132 -0.40 11.70 2.34
C ARG A 132 -0.32 11.29 0.87
N ILE A 133 -1.23 10.43 0.39
CA ILE A 133 -1.32 10.07 -1.02
C ILE A 133 -1.72 11.29 -1.86
N VAL A 134 -2.68 12.07 -1.39
CA VAL A 134 -3.13 13.29 -2.08
C VAL A 134 -2.04 14.36 -2.09
N GLU A 135 -1.35 14.59 -0.97
CA GLU A 135 -0.19 15.49 -0.89
C GLU A 135 0.88 15.13 -1.93
N GLY A 136 1.26 13.84 -2.02
CA GLY A 136 2.24 13.39 -3.01
C GLY A 136 1.80 13.62 -4.47
N ARG A 137 0.50 13.50 -4.76
CA ARG A 137 -0.04 13.81 -6.10
C ARG A 137 0.02 15.30 -6.42
N ILE A 138 -0.32 16.13 -5.45
CA ILE A 138 -0.29 17.60 -5.57
C ILE A 138 1.15 18.07 -5.77
N ALA A 139 2.08 17.60 -4.94
CA ALA A 139 3.51 17.87 -5.09
C ALA A 139 4.00 17.46 -6.49
N GLY A 140 3.61 16.27 -6.97
CA GLY A 140 3.93 15.81 -8.32
C GLY A 140 3.44 16.74 -9.43
N LYS A 141 2.19 17.21 -9.35
CA LYS A 141 1.62 18.17 -10.31
C LYS A 141 2.31 19.53 -10.25
N LEU A 142 2.68 20.01 -9.05
CA LEU A 142 3.42 21.27 -8.89
C LEU A 142 4.82 21.19 -9.51
N LEU A 143 5.54 20.10 -9.29
CA LEU A 143 6.86 19.87 -9.87
C LEU A 143 6.81 19.88 -11.41
N LEU A 144 5.82 19.21 -12.00
CA LEU A 144 5.61 19.23 -13.45
C LEU A 144 5.33 20.65 -13.95
N LYS A 145 4.46 21.39 -13.26
CA LYS A 145 4.12 22.76 -13.63
C LYS A 145 5.33 23.69 -13.55
N ASN A 146 6.10 23.64 -12.47
CA ASN A 146 7.31 24.46 -12.30
C ASN A 146 8.35 24.16 -13.38
N ALA A 147 8.43 22.90 -13.84
CA ALA A 147 9.28 22.49 -14.94
C ALA A 147 8.68 22.78 -16.35
N GLY A 148 7.48 23.35 -16.43
CA GLY A 148 6.79 23.61 -17.70
C GLY A 148 6.40 22.35 -18.49
N LYS A 149 6.26 21.20 -17.81
CA LYS A 149 5.88 19.91 -18.40
C LYS A 149 4.47 19.51 -17.96
N THR A 150 3.85 18.62 -18.73
CA THR A 150 2.58 17.99 -18.37
C THR A 150 2.73 16.47 -18.40
N CYS A 151 2.08 15.79 -17.45
CA CYS A 151 2.02 14.34 -17.40
C CYS A 151 0.61 13.92 -16.98
N ILE A 152 0.13 12.82 -17.55
CA ILE A 152 -1.14 12.20 -17.17
C ILE A 152 -1.04 11.60 -15.77
N TYR A 153 0.15 11.14 -15.39
CA TYR A 153 0.40 10.51 -14.11
C TYR A 153 0.92 11.52 -13.07
N SER A 154 0.50 11.33 -11.82
CA SER A 154 0.81 12.22 -10.70
C SER A 154 1.62 11.56 -9.59
N ARG A 155 2.08 10.31 -9.76
CA ARG A 155 2.99 9.69 -8.78
C ARG A 155 4.36 10.33 -8.93
N LEU A 156 5.04 10.58 -7.81
CA LEU A 156 6.34 11.26 -7.80
C LEU A 156 7.41 10.54 -8.67
N ARG A 157 7.34 9.21 -8.78
CA ARG A 157 8.18 8.46 -9.73
C ARG A 157 7.89 8.80 -11.19
N ASP A 158 6.62 8.78 -11.58
CA ASP A 158 6.23 9.07 -12.96
C ASP A 158 6.61 10.50 -13.34
N VAL A 159 6.53 11.42 -12.37
CA VAL A 159 7.02 12.79 -12.49
C VAL A 159 8.54 12.80 -12.71
N GLN A 160 9.32 12.10 -11.88
CA GLN A 160 10.78 11.99 -12.05
C GLN A 160 11.15 11.50 -13.45
N GLU A 161 10.49 10.44 -13.93
CA GLU A 161 10.72 9.88 -15.26
C GLU A 161 10.34 10.89 -16.37
N ALA A 162 9.19 11.55 -16.26
CA ALA A 162 8.76 12.59 -17.20
C ALA A 162 9.69 13.81 -17.22
N LEU A 163 10.27 14.16 -16.06
CA LEU A 163 11.26 15.23 -15.96
C LEU A 163 12.63 14.79 -16.53
N GLY A 164 12.93 13.48 -16.53
CA GLY A 164 14.21 12.94 -16.96
C GLY A 164 15.33 13.24 -15.97
N LYS A 165 15.00 13.23 -14.67
CA LYS A 165 15.87 13.70 -13.58
C LYS A 165 16.31 12.56 -12.67
N ARG A 166 17.51 12.68 -12.11
CA ARG A 166 17.97 11.79 -11.04
C ARG A 166 17.28 12.12 -9.72
N LEU A 167 17.32 11.18 -8.78
CA LEU A 167 16.69 11.36 -7.46
C LEU A 167 17.26 12.57 -6.72
N GLU A 168 18.56 12.79 -6.81
CA GLU A 168 19.23 13.94 -6.16
C GLU A 168 18.75 15.28 -6.72
N GLU A 169 18.49 15.33 -8.04
CA GLU A 169 17.92 16.51 -8.68
C GLU A 169 16.45 16.71 -8.31
N MET A 170 15.69 15.62 -8.14
CA MET A 170 14.30 15.70 -7.69
C MET A 170 14.18 16.23 -6.26
N ILE A 171 15.12 15.87 -5.38
CA ILE A 171 15.17 16.42 -4.01
C ILE A 171 15.38 17.94 -4.08
N ALA A 172 16.34 18.41 -4.88
CA ALA A 172 16.57 19.85 -5.03
C ALA A 172 15.33 20.59 -5.58
N LEU A 173 14.60 20.00 -6.54
CA LEU A 173 13.35 20.58 -7.04
C LEU A 173 12.22 20.58 -6.01
N SER A 174 12.23 19.67 -5.04
CA SER A 174 11.22 19.63 -3.98
C SER A 174 11.40 20.74 -2.96
N GLU A 175 12.60 21.31 -2.82
CA GLU A 175 12.87 22.46 -1.92
C GLU A 175 12.16 23.74 -2.38
N ASP A 176 11.80 23.83 -3.66
CA ASP A 176 11.03 24.95 -4.22
C ASP A 176 9.50 24.82 -4.00
N LEU A 177 9.04 23.69 -3.44
CA LEU A 177 7.64 23.50 -3.08
C LEU A 177 7.32 24.17 -1.75
N PRO A 178 6.08 24.68 -1.57
CA PRO A 178 5.69 25.26 -0.30
C PRO A 178 5.54 24.17 0.78
N GLU A 179 6.16 24.36 1.94
CA GLU A 179 6.08 23.42 3.08
C GLU A 179 4.62 23.18 3.52
N THR A 180 3.77 24.21 3.44
CA THR A 180 2.32 24.11 3.62
C THR A 180 1.58 24.92 2.59
N ALA A 181 0.42 24.43 2.13
CA ALA A 181 -0.45 25.19 1.24
C ALA A 181 -1.93 25.02 1.61
N THR A 182 -2.68 26.11 1.45
CA THR A 182 -4.14 26.12 1.50
C THR A 182 -4.74 25.69 0.16
N LEU A 183 -6.00 25.25 0.16
CA LEU A 183 -6.71 24.90 -1.08
C LEU A 183 -6.76 26.08 -2.07
N GLU A 184 -6.96 27.31 -1.60
CA GLU A 184 -7.02 28.50 -2.46
C GLU A 184 -5.68 28.78 -3.17
N GLU A 185 -4.56 28.61 -2.46
CA GLU A 185 -3.21 28.74 -3.03
C GLU A 185 -2.93 27.63 -4.06
N LEU A 186 -3.43 26.42 -3.82
CA LEU A 186 -3.32 25.30 -4.74
C LEU A 186 -4.21 25.46 -5.97
N GLU A 187 -5.42 25.99 -5.83
CA GLU A 187 -6.29 26.30 -6.97
C GLU A 187 -5.67 27.38 -7.86
N LYS A 188 -5.08 28.41 -7.25
CA LYS A 188 -4.36 29.45 -7.99
C LYS A 188 -3.10 28.91 -8.68
N SER A 189 -2.40 27.97 -8.05
CA SER A 189 -1.15 27.43 -8.56
C SER A 189 -1.31 26.23 -9.50
N LEU A 190 -2.35 25.42 -9.44
CA LEU A 190 -2.54 24.25 -10.33
C LEU A 190 -3.72 24.42 -11.30
N GLY A 191 -4.67 25.28 -10.96
CA GLY A 191 -5.98 25.34 -11.60
C GLY A 191 -6.95 24.34 -10.98
N GLU A 192 -8.23 24.71 -10.98
CA GLU A 192 -9.32 23.97 -10.34
C GLU A 192 -9.44 22.52 -10.84
N ASP A 193 -9.28 22.30 -12.15
CA ASP A 193 -9.43 20.96 -12.76
C ASP A 193 -8.33 19.99 -12.32
N GLN A 194 -7.07 20.43 -12.29
CA GLN A 194 -5.93 19.60 -11.89
C GLN A 194 -5.95 19.30 -10.39
N LEU A 195 -6.39 20.26 -9.57
CA LEU A 195 -6.52 20.06 -8.14
C LEU A 195 -7.65 19.06 -7.84
N LYS A 196 -8.81 19.18 -8.49
CA LYS A 196 -9.91 18.22 -8.35
C LYS A 196 -9.52 16.79 -8.73
N GLU A 197 -8.68 16.63 -9.75
CA GLU A 197 -8.12 15.31 -10.13
C GLU A 197 -7.35 14.68 -8.94
N CYS A 198 -6.56 15.49 -8.22
CA CYS A 198 -5.76 15.04 -7.08
C CYS A 198 -6.62 14.69 -5.86
N LEU A 199 -7.66 15.48 -5.58
CA LEU A 199 -8.51 15.38 -4.38
C LEU A 199 -9.54 14.22 -4.40
N SER A 200 -9.58 13.41 -5.46
CA SER A 200 -10.71 12.48 -5.68
C SER A 200 -10.88 11.36 -4.62
N LYS A 201 -12.15 11.27 -4.14
CA LYS A 201 -12.89 10.28 -3.33
C LYS A 201 -12.89 10.29 -1.79
N GLU A 202 -11.86 10.70 -1.07
CA GLU A 202 -11.82 10.39 0.39
C GLU A 202 -11.52 11.55 1.35
N ILE A 203 -11.38 12.79 0.86
CA ILE A 203 -10.99 13.91 1.73
C ILE A 203 -12.06 15.00 1.77
N ASN A 204 -12.59 15.22 2.97
CA ASN A 204 -13.61 16.22 3.25
C ASN A 204 -12.99 17.63 3.21
N HIS A 205 -13.56 18.53 2.42
CA HIS A 205 -13.00 19.84 2.02
C HIS A 205 -12.90 20.91 3.13
N GLY A 206 -13.09 20.54 4.40
CA GLY A 206 -13.06 21.47 5.53
C GLY A 206 -11.63 21.76 6.00
N THR A 207 -11.00 22.77 5.40
CA THR A 207 -9.71 23.36 5.81
C THR A 207 -8.57 22.35 5.91
N LEU A 208 -8.19 21.79 4.77
CA LEU A 208 -6.98 20.99 4.64
C LEU A 208 -5.78 21.93 4.51
N LEU A 209 -4.95 21.98 5.54
CA LEU A 209 -3.57 22.42 5.41
C LEU A 209 -2.77 21.20 4.95
N LEU A 210 -2.36 21.22 3.69
CA LEU A 210 -1.54 20.15 3.11
C LEU A 210 -0.09 20.44 3.46
N THR A 211 0.63 19.42 3.91
CA THR A 211 2.08 19.47 4.08
C THR A 211 2.69 18.84 2.83
N LEU A 212 3.41 19.62 2.03
CA LEU A 212 3.98 19.14 0.76
C LEU A 212 5.48 18.87 0.86
#